data_AF-A0A8I1S761-F1
#
_entry.id   AF-A0A8I1S761-F1
#
_cell.length_a   1.000
_cell.length_b   1.000
_cell.length_c   1.000
_cell.angle_alpha   90.00
_cell.angle_beta   90.00
_cell.angle_gamma   90.00
#
_symmetry.space_group_name_H-M   'P 1'
#
loop_
_entity.id
_entity.type
_entity.pdbx_description
1 polymer ?
#
loop_
_entity_poly.entity_id
_entity_poly.type
_entity_poly.pdbx_seq_one_letter_code
_entity_poly.pdbx_strand_id
1 'polypeptide(L)'
;MRTINRRELNQHSGRILDEVLASGEPVEVVTRGGRSVVISPRSASLFEDWVRRGMVTPAERRLDEAPRATSPRSVDEIRRDVDSDH
;
A
#
# COMPACT_ATOMS: atom_id res chain seq x y z
N MET A 1 -20.12 -3.38 8.65
CA MET A 1 -20.45 -2.36 7.62
C MET A 1 -21.90 -1.86 7.74
N ARG A 2 -22.08 -0.57 8.05
CA ARG A 2 -23.39 0.12 8.18
C ARG A 2 -23.63 1.03 6.96
N THR A 3 -24.90 1.20 6.58
CA THR A 3 -25.29 2.10 5.48
C THR A 3 -26.03 3.32 6.02
N ILE A 4 -25.63 4.52 5.57
CA ILE A 4 -26.23 5.82 5.90
C ILE A 4 -26.59 6.60 4.63
N ASN A 5 -27.36 7.67 4.76
CA ASN A 5 -27.66 8.56 3.63
C ASN A 5 -26.80 9.83 3.66
N ARG A 6 -26.74 10.55 2.54
CA ARG A 6 -25.97 11.82 2.43
C ARG A 6 -26.39 12.88 3.47
N ARG A 7 -27.67 12.91 3.87
CA ARG A 7 -28.16 13.91 4.85
C ARG A 7 -27.59 13.61 6.24
N GLU A 8 -27.57 12.35 6.63
CA GLU A 8 -26.98 11.88 7.89
C GLU A 8 -25.47 12.15 7.93
N LEU A 9 -24.77 11.86 6.83
CA LEU A 9 -23.36 12.23 6.69
C LEU A 9 -23.14 13.74 6.90
N ASN A 10 -23.97 14.59 6.27
CA ASN A 10 -23.83 16.04 6.41
C ASN A 10 -24.11 16.54 7.84
N GLN A 11 -25.00 15.87 8.57
CA GLN A 11 -25.38 16.27 9.93
C GLN A 11 -24.39 15.77 11.00
N HIS A 12 -23.70 14.67 10.74
CA HIS A 12 -22.92 13.95 11.75
C HIS A 12 -21.52 13.53 11.28
N SER A 13 -20.96 14.20 10.27
CA SER A 13 -19.69 13.84 9.63
C SER A 13 -18.55 13.57 10.62
N GLY A 14 -18.32 14.46 11.58
CA GLY A 14 -17.28 14.27 12.61
C GLY A 14 -17.46 12.99 13.41
N ARG A 15 -18.66 12.79 13.98
CA ARG A 15 -18.99 11.57 14.74
C ARG A 15 -18.83 10.29 13.91
N ILE A 16 -19.27 10.33 12.65
CA ILE A 16 -19.17 9.18 11.74
C ILE A 16 -17.69 8.86 11.44
N LEU A 17 -16.85 9.89 11.24
CA LEU A 17 -15.42 9.68 11.05
C LEU A 17 -14.75 9.11 12.30
N ASP A 18 -15.10 9.63 13.48
CA ASP A 18 -14.58 9.10 14.76
C ASP A 18 -14.98 7.63 14.95
N GLU A 19 -16.24 7.28 14.65
CA GLU A 19 -16.75 5.90 14.70
C GLU A 19 -16.00 4.97 13.73
N VAL A 20 -15.81 5.41 12.48
CA VAL A 20 -15.06 4.64 11.46
C VAL A 20 -13.60 4.45 11.88
N LEU A 21 -12.95 5.48 12.42
CA LEU A 21 -11.56 5.40 12.88
C LEU A 21 -11.42 4.51 14.12
N ALA A 22 -12.33 4.60 15.08
CA ALA A 22 -12.27 3.84 16.32
C ALA A 22 -12.62 2.37 16.12
N SER A 23 -13.63 2.07 15.30
CA SER A 23 -14.08 0.71 15.04
C SER A 23 -13.28 0.00 13.94
N GLY A 24 -12.70 0.76 13.00
CA GLY A 24 -12.13 0.21 11.78
C GLY A 24 -13.17 -0.24 10.75
N GLU A 25 -14.46 -0.20 11.10
CA GLU A 25 -15.55 -0.68 10.25
C GLU A 25 -15.93 0.37 9.20
N PRO A 26 -16.00 0.01 7.90
CA PRO A 26 -16.44 0.93 6.86
C PRO A 26 -17.93 1.29 6.97
N VAL A 27 -18.26 2.50 6.50
CA VAL A 27 -19.63 3.00 6.37
C VAL A 27 -19.92 3.29 4.91
N GLU A 28 -21.04 2.76 4.41
CA GLU A 28 -21.55 3.05 3.07
C GLU A 28 -22.49 4.26 3.11
N VAL A 29 -22.32 5.19 2.18
CA VAL A 29 -23.13 6.41 2.05
C VAL A 29 -23.93 6.34 0.76
N VAL A 30 -25.24 6.21 0.86
CA VAL A 30 -26.15 6.18 -0.29
C VAL A 30 -26.61 7.59 -0.65
N THR A 31 -26.52 7.92 -1.93
CA THR A 31 -27.02 9.17 -2.50
C THR A 31 -28.36 8.98 -3.19
N ARG A 32 -29.12 10.07 -3.36
CA ARG A 32 -30.49 10.07 -3.89
C ARG A 32 -30.63 9.51 -5.32
N GLY A 33 -29.52 9.35 -6.05
CA GLY A 33 -29.47 8.74 -7.38
C GLY A 33 -29.01 7.28 -7.38
N GLY A 34 -29.06 6.59 -6.24
CA GLY A 34 -28.65 5.18 -6.13
C GLY A 34 -27.14 4.93 -6.13
N ARG A 35 -26.32 5.97 -6.30
CA ARG A 35 -24.85 5.86 -6.17
C ARG A 35 -24.48 5.76 -4.69
N SER A 36 -23.62 4.81 -4.34
CA SER A 36 -23.00 4.72 -3.02
C SER A 36 -21.51 5.05 -3.03
N VAL A 37 -21.02 5.55 -1.89
CA VAL A 37 -19.60 5.81 -1.63
C VAL A 37 -19.26 5.18 -0.29
N VAL A 38 -18.06 4.60 -0.15
CA VAL A 38 -17.61 4.01 1.11
C VAL A 38 -16.64 4.95 1.80
N ILE A 39 -16.89 5.21 3.08
CA ILE A 39 -15.95 5.86 3.99
C ILE A 39 -15.31 4.75 4.81
N SER A 40 -14.01 4.58 4.68
CA SER A 40 -13.21 3.62 5.43
C SER A 40 -12.07 4.36 6.13
N PRO A 41 -11.48 3.77 7.18
CA PRO A 41 -10.20 4.26 7.69
C PRO A 41 -9.22 4.29 6.51
N ARG A 42 -8.31 5.27 6.49
CA ARG A 42 -7.23 5.28 5.52
C ARG A 42 -6.46 3.97 5.73
N SER A 43 -6.55 3.05 4.77
CA SER A 43 -5.57 1.99 4.68
C SER A 43 -4.25 2.70 4.62
N ALA A 44 -3.35 2.31 5.53
CA ALA A 44 -1.95 2.62 5.38
C ALA A 44 -1.60 2.37 3.89
N SER A 45 -0.85 3.26 3.25
CA SER A 45 -0.50 3.23 1.83
C SER A 45 -0.28 1.79 1.33
N LEU A 46 -0.48 1.49 0.04
CA LEU A 46 -0.28 0.11 -0.49
C LEU A 46 1.01 -0.55 0.05
N PHE A 47 2.07 0.24 0.15
CA PHE A 47 3.30 -0.13 0.84
C PHE A 47 3.10 -0.55 2.31
N GLU A 48 2.50 0.28 3.15
CA GLU A 48 2.23 -0.04 4.56
C GLU A 48 1.23 -1.21 4.74
N ASP A 49 0.26 -1.40 3.83
CA ASP A 49 -0.60 -2.59 3.81
C ASP A 49 0.21 -3.86 3.46
N TRP A 50 1.12 -3.78 2.49
CA TRP A 50 2.01 -4.88 2.13
C TRP A 50 3.02 -5.23 3.22
N VAL A 51 3.55 -4.22 3.92
CA VAL A 51 4.41 -4.43 5.10
C VAL A 51 3.63 -5.14 6.20
N ARG A 52 2.40 -4.70 6.51
CA ARG A 52 1.54 -5.32 7.54
C ARG A 52 1.20 -6.77 7.21
N ARG A 53 0.98 -7.08 5.93
CA ARG A 53 0.69 -8.44 5.44
C ARG A 53 1.93 -9.32 5.28
N GLY A 54 3.13 -8.82 5.60
CA GLY A 54 4.39 -9.54 5.44
C GLY A 54 4.77 -9.79 3.97
N MET A 55 4.15 -9.09 3.02
CA MET A 55 4.44 -9.22 1.59
C MET A 55 5.67 -8.41 1.17
N VAL A 56 6.02 -7.37 1.94
CA VAL A 56 7.21 -6.55 1.73
C VAL A 56 7.90 -6.33 3.08
N THR A 57 9.22 -6.47 3.12
CA THR A 57 10.02 -6.06 4.28
C THR A 57 10.65 -4.70 3.98
N PRO A 58 10.46 -3.67 4.83
CA PRO A 58 11.15 -2.40 4.67
C PRO A 58 12.66 -2.61 4.61
N ALA A 59 13.36 -1.94 3.69
CA ALA A 59 14.81 -2.00 3.66
C ALA A 59 15.38 -1.27 4.88
N GLU A 60 15.87 -2.02 5.87
CA GLU A 60 16.44 -1.45 7.10
C GLU A 60 17.84 -0.85 6.90
N ARG A 61 18.47 -1.06 5.74
CA ARG A 61 19.87 -0.72 5.47
C ARG A 61 20.02 0.11 4.20
N ARG A 62 20.88 1.14 4.24
CA ARG A 62 21.41 1.78 3.04
C ARG A 62 22.17 0.73 2.23
N LEU A 63 21.97 0.69 0.92
CA LEU A 63 22.64 -0.22 -0.02
C LEU A 63 24.18 -0.11 0.01
N ASP A 64 24.69 0.95 0.63
CA ASP A 64 26.10 1.24 0.87
C ASP A 64 26.81 0.15 1.68
N GLU A 65 26.08 -0.69 2.40
CA GLU A 65 26.63 -1.79 3.24
C GLU A 65 26.29 -3.20 2.72
N ALA A 66 25.60 -3.33 1.59
CA ALA A 66 25.39 -4.65 0.99
C ALA A 66 26.76 -5.19 0.50
N PRO A 67 27.18 -6.40 0.90
CA PRO A 67 28.41 -6.98 0.38
C PRO A 67 28.27 -7.07 -1.14
N ARG A 68 29.10 -6.30 -1.86
CA ARG A 68 29.19 -6.43 -3.32
C ARG A 68 29.55 -7.87 -3.61
N ALA A 69 28.69 -8.57 -4.34
CA ALA A 69 29.02 -9.88 -4.86
C ALA A 69 30.24 -9.71 -5.76
N THR A 70 31.38 -10.25 -5.32
CA THR A 70 32.58 -10.32 -6.15
C THR A 70 32.46 -11.55 -7.02
N SER A 71 32.46 -11.34 -8.34
CA SER A 71 32.63 -12.44 -9.26
C SER A 71 34.07 -12.93 -9.19
N PRO A 72 34.34 -14.25 -9.13
CA PRO A 72 35.69 -14.77 -9.33
C PRO A 72 36.18 -14.60 -10.77
N ARG A 73 35.28 -14.28 -11.71
CA ARG A 73 35.59 -14.05 -13.12
C ARG A 73 36.00 -12.60 -13.34
N SER A 74 36.99 -12.42 -14.20
CA SER A 74 37.42 -11.09 -14.64
C SER A 74 36.38 -10.43 -15.54
N VAL A 75 36.38 -9.10 -15.58
CA VAL A 75 35.50 -8.31 -16.47
C VAL A 75 35.72 -8.71 -17.94
N ASP A 76 36.95 -9.03 -18.32
CA ASP A 76 37.31 -9.44 -19.68
C ASP A 76 36.80 -10.83 -20.06
N GLU A 77 36.61 -11.72 -19.10
CA GLU A 77 35.95 -13.02 -19.33
C GLU A 77 34.45 -12.83 -19.51
N ILE A 78 33.81 -12.02 -18.67
CA ILE A 78 32.37 -11.73 -18.77
C ILE A 78 32.05 -11.07 -20.11
N ARG A 79 32.90 -10.14 -20.55
CA ARG A 79 32.71 -9.45 -21.82
C ARG A 79 32.83 -10.38 -23.03
N ARG A 80 33.81 -11.30 -23.00
CA ARG A 80 33.95 -12.31 -24.05
C ARG A 80 32.76 -13.25 -24.13
N ASP A 81 32.21 -13.70 -23.00
CA ASP A 81 31.01 -14.54 -23.00
C ASP A 81 29.82 -13.82 -23.65
N VAL A 82 29.59 -12.53 -23.33
CA VAL A 82 28.51 -11.72 -23.91
C VAL A 82 28.70 -11.50 -25.41
N ASP A 83 29.93 -11.24 -25.86
CA ASP A 83 30.24 -11.02 -27.28
C ASP A 83 30.22 -12.33 -28.09
N SER A 84 30.25 -13.51 -27.43
CA SER A 84 30.23 -14.83 -28.07
C SER A 84 28.81 -15.38 -28.31
N ASP A 85 27.79 -14.77 -27.72
CA ASP A 85 26.37 -15.16 -27.83
C ASP A 85 25.64 -14.44 -29.00
N HIS A 86 26.38 -13.86 -29.97
CA HIS A 86 25.87 -13.20 -31.17
C HIS A 86 26.45 -13.78 -32.47
#